data_AF-A0A835GCC1-F1
#
_entry.id   AF-A0A835GCC1-F1
#
_cell.length_a   1.000
_cell.length_b   1.000
_cell.length_c   1.000
_cell.angle_alpha   90.00
_cell.angle_beta   90.00
_cell.angle_gamma   90.00
#
_symmetry.space_group_name_H-M   'P 1'
#
loop_
_entity.id
_entity.type
_entity.pdbx_description
1 polymer ?
#
loop_
_entity_poly.entity_id
_entity_poly.type
_entity_poly.pdbx_seq_one_letter_code
_entity_poly.pdbx_strand_id
1 'polypeptide(L)'
;MDEETIVRICSTAFLVEEIESAKNLLFEALPAKQRNVSRKGSGKSTRDLYDIISVLKQADPEEIPIFVAKELHKLPPVTFDHVDVTRLLKDILILQKDLIEIKDTYVTSTQLNEVKNEVENLKQASIVNNFDLNVNQKRGGSCRIDSFCLDSGPSGLPHITERVHLKDNGNTSAVTNNEANNLSTL
;
A
#
# COMPACT_ATOMS: atom_id res chain seq x y z
N MET A 1 35.26 15.43 8.50
CA MET A 1 34.71 14.45 7.56
C MET A 1 35.75 14.23 6.47
N ASP A 2 36.08 12.99 6.19
CA ASP A 2 37.04 12.55 5.17
C ASP A 2 36.42 12.60 3.76
N GLU A 3 37.27 12.73 2.74
CA GLU A 3 36.83 12.82 1.33
C GLU A 3 36.06 11.57 0.89
N GLU A 4 36.52 10.39 1.30
CA GLU A 4 35.87 9.12 0.96
C GLU A 4 34.44 9.06 1.50
N THR A 5 34.22 9.54 2.73
CA THR A 5 32.88 9.66 3.30
C THR A 5 32.02 10.66 2.54
N ILE A 6 32.54 11.82 2.15
CA ILE A 6 31.80 12.80 1.32
C ILE A 6 31.40 12.17 -0.03
N VAL A 7 32.36 11.54 -0.70
CA VAL A 7 32.12 10.89 -2.00
C VAL A 7 31.07 9.80 -1.86
N ARG A 8 31.17 8.94 -0.83
CA ARG A 8 30.20 7.86 -0.58
C ARG A 8 28.80 8.43 -0.37
N ILE A 9 28.66 9.44 0.49
CA ILE A 9 27.36 10.06 0.79
C ILE A 9 26.74 10.65 -0.48
N CYS A 10 27.49 11.46 -1.23
CA CYS A 10 26.99 12.09 -2.45
C CYS A 10 26.65 11.05 -3.53
N SER A 11 27.46 10.00 -3.68
CA SER A 11 27.22 8.93 -4.66
C SER A 11 25.96 8.12 -4.36
N THR A 12 25.55 8.03 -3.09
CA THR A 12 24.32 7.33 -2.68
C THR A 12 23.09 8.23 -2.68
N ALA A 13 23.27 9.55 -2.51
CA ALA A 13 22.17 10.49 -2.35
C ALA A 13 21.73 11.18 -3.66
N PHE A 14 22.63 11.29 -4.63
CA PHE A 14 22.39 12.01 -5.88
C PHE A 14 22.58 11.11 -7.09
N LEU A 15 21.83 11.42 -8.15
CA LEU A 15 21.97 10.75 -9.44
C LEU A 15 23.25 11.18 -10.16
N VAL A 16 23.72 10.36 -11.09
CA VAL A 16 24.96 10.64 -11.85
C VAL A 16 24.83 11.93 -12.66
N GLU A 17 23.64 12.19 -13.20
CA GLU A 17 23.30 13.38 -13.97
C GLU A 17 23.29 14.64 -13.09
N GLU A 18 22.82 14.52 -11.85
CA GLU A 18 22.82 15.63 -10.88
C GLU A 18 24.25 16.00 -10.48
N ILE A 19 25.11 14.99 -10.27
CA ILE A 19 26.53 15.17 -9.96
C ILE A 19 27.26 15.84 -11.13
N GLU A 20 26.99 15.39 -12.36
CA GLU A 20 27.56 16.00 -13.57
C GLU A 20 27.09 17.44 -13.77
N SER A 21 25.80 17.70 -13.58
CA SER A 21 25.24 19.06 -13.65
C SER A 21 25.86 19.98 -12.60
N ALA A 22 26.02 19.50 -11.37
CA ALA A 22 26.65 20.26 -10.29
C ALA A 22 28.12 20.56 -10.59
N LYS A 23 28.86 19.59 -11.14
CA LYS A 23 30.23 19.80 -11.60
C LYS A 23 30.29 20.89 -12.66
N ASN A 24 29.50 20.79 -13.72
CA ASN A 24 29.50 21.77 -14.80
C ASN A 24 29.20 23.18 -14.28
N LEU A 25 28.19 23.30 -13.42
CA LEU A 25 27.79 24.56 -12.82
C LEU A 25 28.88 25.17 -11.92
N LEU A 26 29.61 24.36 -11.15
CA LEU A 26 30.75 24.82 -10.36
C LEU A 26 31.85 25.38 -11.27
N PHE A 27 32.23 24.65 -12.31
CA PHE A 27 33.29 25.06 -13.23
C PHE A 27 32.91 26.28 -14.09
N GLU A 28 31.62 26.47 -14.40
CA GLU A 28 31.11 27.66 -15.09
C GLU A 28 31.12 28.90 -14.19
N ALA A 29 30.87 28.71 -12.90
CA ALA A 29 30.77 29.81 -11.94
C ALA A 29 32.12 30.27 -11.38
N LEU A 30 33.17 29.45 -11.45
CA LEU A 30 34.52 29.85 -11.04
C LEU A 30 35.26 30.61 -12.16
N PRO A 31 36.03 31.65 -11.82
CA PRO A 31 36.94 32.28 -12.76
C PRO A 31 37.96 31.24 -13.26
N ALA A 32 38.16 31.16 -14.57
CA ALA A 32 38.73 30.04 -15.34
C ALA A 32 40.17 29.59 -14.98
N LYS A 33 40.41 29.15 -13.74
CA LYS A 33 41.71 28.66 -13.25
C LYS A 33 41.90 27.15 -13.46
N GLN A 34 40.82 26.37 -13.57
CA GLN A 34 40.89 24.92 -13.79
C GLN A 34 39.97 24.46 -14.93
N ARG A 35 40.49 23.54 -15.74
CA ARG A 35 39.74 22.96 -16.86
C ARG A 35 38.73 21.94 -16.37
N ASN A 36 37.47 22.07 -16.78
CA ASN A 36 36.47 21.03 -16.59
C ASN A 36 36.85 19.79 -17.43
N VAL A 37 37.18 18.67 -16.78
CA VAL A 37 37.52 17.42 -17.44
C VAL A 37 36.29 16.53 -17.53
N SER A 38 35.76 16.36 -18.74
CA SER A 38 34.71 15.37 -19.00
C SER A 38 35.33 13.97 -19.14
N ARG A 39 34.76 12.98 -18.43
CA ARG A 39 35.21 11.59 -18.44
C ARG A 39 34.05 10.67 -18.81
N LYS A 40 34.37 9.50 -19.39
CA LYS A 40 33.41 8.46 -19.78
C LYS A 40 33.76 7.14 -19.10
N GLY A 41 32.76 6.28 -18.87
CA GLY A 41 32.92 4.92 -18.34
C GLY A 41 32.50 4.75 -16.87
N SER A 42 32.68 3.53 -16.35
CA SER A 42 32.32 3.18 -14.97
C SER A 42 33.13 4.00 -13.95
N GLY A 43 32.46 4.46 -12.88
CA GLY A 43 33.04 5.35 -11.87
C GLY A 43 33.20 6.80 -12.33
N LYS A 44 32.38 7.26 -13.28
CA LYS A 44 32.36 8.68 -13.68
C LYS A 44 31.98 9.58 -12.52
N SER A 45 30.86 9.30 -11.84
CA SER A 45 30.33 10.09 -10.72
C SER A 45 31.34 10.24 -9.58
N THR A 46 32.02 9.17 -9.19
CA THR A 46 33.02 9.22 -8.12
C THR A 46 34.20 10.11 -8.48
N ARG A 47 34.70 10.03 -9.71
CA ARG A 47 35.77 10.92 -10.19
C ARG A 47 35.32 12.37 -10.31
N ASP A 48 34.08 12.60 -10.75
CA ASP A 48 33.50 13.94 -10.81
C ASP A 48 33.39 14.57 -9.42
N LEU A 49 33.04 13.79 -8.39
CA LEU A 49 33.04 14.24 -7.00
C LEU A 49 34.44 14.59 -6.50
N TYR A 50 35.46 13.78 -6.82
CA TYR A 50 36.85 14.12 -6.48
C TYR A 50 37.33 15.38 -7.21
N ASP A 51 36.92 15.60 -8.46
CA ASP A 51 37.22 16.85 -9.18
C ASP A 51 36.60 18.05 -8.48
N ILE A 52 35.33 17.96 -8.10
CA ILE A 52 34.64 19.01 -7.32
C ILE A 52 35.37 19.29 -6.01
N ILE A 53 35.71 18.26 -5.24
CA ILE A 53 36.44 18.41 -3.97
C ILE A 53 37.80 19.07 -4.19
N SER A 54 38.53 18.65 -5.22
CA SER A 54 39.84 19.19 -5.56
C SER A 54 39.77 20.68 -5.94
N VAL A 55 38.77 21.07 -6.74
CA VAL A 55 38.50 22.46 -7.11
C VAL A 55 38.20 23.29 -5.86
N LEU A 56 37.28 22.84 -5.02
CA LEU A 56 36.87 23.57 -3.81
C LEU A 56 38.01 23.73 -2.79
N LYS A 57 38.98 22.81 -2.76
CA LYS A 57 40.16 22.91 -1.91
C LYS A 57 41.24 23.85 -2.44
N GLN A 58 41.33 24.00 -3.77
CA GLN A 58 42.37 24.78 -4.43
C GLN A 58 41.91 26.21 -4.76
N ALA A 59 40.59 26.42 -4.87
CA ALA A 59 40.00 27.72 -5.14
C ALA A 59 40.14 28.64 -3.91
N ASP A 60 40.32 29.94 -4.18
CA ASP A 60 40.33 30.97 -3.15
C ASP A 60 38.91 31.08 -2.56
N PRO A 61 38.73 31.04 -1.22
CA PRO A 61 37.42 31.17 -0.59
C PRO A 61 36.60 32.39 -1.05
N GLU A 62 37.25 33.49 -1.42
CA GLU A 62 36.59 34.71 -1.93
C GLU A 62 36.11 34.59 -3.39
N GLU A 63 36.65 33.63 -4.16
CA GLU A 63 36.26 33.36 -5.54
C GLU A 63 35.22 32.23 -5.64
N ILE A 64 34.96 31.49 -4.55
CA ILE A 64 33.99 30.40 -4.55
C ILE A 64 32.55 30.98 -4.53
N PRO A 65 31.72 30.72 -5.54
CA PRO A 65 30.34 31.15 -5.56
C PRO A 65 29.52 30.48 -4.44
N ILE A 66 28.57 31.23 -3.89
CA ILE A 66 27.66 30.71 -2.86
C ILE A 66 26.52 29.95 -3.53
N PHE A 67 26.46 28.64 -3.32
CA PHE A 67 25.35 27.79 -3.76
C PHE A 67 24.35 27.57 -2.64
N VAL A 68 23.06 27.68 -2.95
CA VAL A 68 21.96 27.44 -2.01
C VAL A 68 21.10 26.29 -2.51
N ALA A 69 20.79 25.33 -1.63
CA ALA A 69 19.93 24.21 -1.96
C ALA A 69 18.46 24.65 -2.05
N LYS A 70 17.83 24.46 -3.21
CA LYS A 70 16.38 24.69 -3.39
C LYS A 70 15.53 23.65 -2.64
N GLU A 71 16.00 22.40 -2.61
CA GLU A 71 15.27 21.26 -2.06
C GLU A 71 16.02 20.66 -0.87
N LEU A 72 15.84 21.28 0.32
CA LEU A 72 16.55 20.88 1.54
C LEU A 72 16.32 19.41 1.95
N HIS A 73 15.15 18.85 1.65
CA HIS A 73 14.81 17.46 1.96
C HIS A 73 15.60 16.42 1.14
N LYS A 74 16.27 16.84 0.05
CA LYS A 74 17.13 15.97 -0.76
C LYS A 74 18.58 15.95 -0.28
N LEU A 75 18.96 16.85 0.62
CA LEU A 75 20.32 16.86 1.13
C LEU A 75 20.56 15.61 1.96
N PRO A 76 21.67 14.90 1.73
CA PRO A 76 22.02 13.78 2.59
C PRO A 76 22.21 14.28 4.02
N PRO A 77 21.79 13.51 5.03
CA PRO A 77 22.03 13.85 6.42
C PRO A 77 23.55 13.84 6.68
N VAL A 78 24.12 15.03 6.86
CA VAL A 78 25.54 15.19 7.19
C VAL A 78 25.63 15.29 8.71
N THR A 79 25.94 14.15 9.35
CA THR A 79 26.11 13.95 10.81
C THR A 79 24.86 14.14 11.70
N PHE A 80 24.88 13.51 12.90
CA PHE A 80 23.77 13.49 13.87
C PHE A 80 23.47 14.85 14.55
N ASP A 81 24.25 15.90 14.26
CA ASP A 81 23.98 17.26 14.76
C ASP A 81 22.92 18.00 13.92
N HIS A 82 22.52 17.45 12.76
CA HIS A 82 21.53 18.05 11.87
C HIS A 82 20.35 17.10 11.67
N VAL A 83 19.61 16.87 12.75
CA VAL A 83 18.28 16.25 12.68
C VAL A 83 17.35 17.18 11.90
N ASP A 84 16.75 16.68 10.82
CA ASP A 84 15.65 17.40 10.15
C ASP A 84 14.41 17.37 11.05
N VAL A 85 14.37 18.33 11.98
CA VAL A 85 13.28 18.50 12.95
C VAL A 85 11.95 18.70 12.23
N THR A 86 11.96 19.26 11.02
CA THR A 86 10.72 19.48 10.24
C THR A 86 10.15 18.16 9.75
N ARG A 87 11.00 17.26 9.24
CA ARG A 87 10.58 15.91 8.88
C ARG A 87 10.10 15.12 10.10
N LEU A 88 10.86 15.18 11.20
CA LEU A 88 10.47 14.52 12.45
C LEU A 88 9.10 15.02 12.96
N LEU A 89 8.86 16.32 12.95
CA LEU A 89 7.58 16.92 13.36
C LEU A 89 6.44 16.49 12.43
N LYS A 90 6.66 16.41 11.12
CA LYS A 90 5.66 15.89 10.18
C LYS A 90 5.32 14.43 10.50
N ASP A 91 6.33 13.60 10.72
CA ASP A 91 6.15 12.19 11.04
C ASP A 91 5.40 12.02 12.38
N ILE A 92 5.70 12.85 13.39
CA ILE A 92 4.96 12.90 14.66
C ILE A 92 3.49 13.32 14.45
N LEU A 93 3.22 14.32 13.62
CA LEU A 93 1.85 14.77 13.33
C LEU A 93 1.03 13.69 12.61
N ILE A 94 1.65 12.96 11.68
CA ILE A 94 1.02 11.81 11.02
C ILE A 94 0.70 10.73 12.06
N LEU A 95 1.67 10.36 12.90
CA LEU A 95 1.46 9.37 13.96
C LEU A 95 0.36 9.78 14.96
N GLN A 96 0.28 11.06 15.31
CA GLN A 96 -0.79 11.59 16.17
C GLN A 96 -2.16 11.46 15.49
N LYS A 97 -2.25 11.78 14.20
CA LYS A 97 -3.47 11.61 13.42
C LYS A 97 -3.90 10.14 13.38
N ASP A 98 -2.97 9.24 13.09
CA ASP A 98 -3.24 7.80 13.02
C ASP A 98 -3.69 7.26 14.38
N LEU A 99 -3.08 7.72 15.49
CA LEU A 99 -3.53 7.36 16.84
C LEU A 99 -4.93 7.86 17.17
N ILE A 100 -5.30 9.06 16.73
CA ILE A 100 -6.66 9.58 16.90
C ILE A 100 -7.64 8.72 16.10
N GLU A 101 -7.32 8.39 14.85
CA GLU A 101 -8.16 7.55 14.01
C GLU A 101 -8.35 6.14 14.59
N ILE A 102 -7.26 5.54 15.10
CA ILE A 102 -7.33 4.27 15.84
C ILE A 102 -8.21 4.44 17.09
N LYS A 103 -8.07 5.54 17.82
CA LYS A 103 -8.87 5.79 19.03
C LYS A 103 -10.36 6.04 18.72
N ASP A 104 -10.69 6.56 17.55
CA ASP A 104 -12.08 6.76 17.15
C ASP A 104 -12.72 5.47 16.62
N THR A 105 -11.92 4.54 16.11
CA THR A 105 -12.39 3.29 15.50
C THR A 105 -12.23 2.04 16.37
N TYR A 106 -11.42 2.09 17.44
CA TYR A 106 -11.22 0.92 18.29
C TYR A 106 -12.44 0.61 19.14
N VAL A 107 -12.66 -0.69 19.32
CA VAL A 107 -13.66 -1.22 20.26
C VAL A 107 -12.93 -1.70 21.50
N THR A 108 -13.41 -1.28 22.67
CA THR A 108 -12.86 -1.75 23.94
C THR A 108 -13.25 -3.21 24.20
N SER A 109 -12.40 -3.94 24.94
CA SER A 109 -12.70 -5.33 25.34
C SER A 109 -14.01 -5.45 26.12
N THR A 110 -14.37 -4.42 26.90
CA THR A 110 -15.65 -4.35 27.63
C THR A 110 -16.83 -4.24 26.69
N GLN A 111 -16.82 -3.30 25.73
CA GLN A 111 -17.89 -3.15 24.73
C GLN A 111 -18.05 -4.42 23.87
N LEU A 112 -16.94 -5.07 23.50
CA LEU A 112 -17.00 -6.35 22.78
C LEU A 112 -17.65 -7.43 23.63
N ASN A 113 -17.27 -7.55 24.91
CA ASN A 113 -17.84 -8.55 25.81
C ASN A 113 -19.31 -8.29 26.12
N GLU A 114 -19.75 -7.04 26.20
CA GLU A 114 -21.16 -6.67 26.34
C GLU A 114 -21.98 -7.18 25.15
N VAL A 115 -21.57 -6.85 23.92
CA VAL A 115 -22.23 -7.35 22.70
C VAL A 115 -22.20 -8.87 22.63
N LYS A 116 -21.07 -9.50 22.99
CA LYS A 116 -20.95 -10.95 23.04
C LYS A 116 -21.95 -11.58 24.02
N ASN A 117 -22.08 -10.99 25.21
CA ASN A 117 -23.02 -11.47 26.22
C ASN A 117 -24.48 -11.26 25.79
N GLU A 118 -24.81 -10.13 25.16
CA GLU A 118 -26.14 -9.90 24.56
C GLU A 118 -26.48 -10.94 23.50
N VAL A 119 -25.54 -11.26 22.61
CA VAL A 119 -25.72 -12.29 21.59
C VAL A 119 -25.94 -13.68 22.21
N GLU A 120 -25.15 -14.04 23.24
CA GLU A 120 -25.33 -15.32 23.94
C GLU A 120 -26.68 -15.39 24.68
N ASN A 121 -27.12 -14.28 25.29
CA ASN A 121 -28.43 -14.20 25.94
C ASN A 121 -29.58 -14.33 24.93
N LEU A 122 -29.48 -13.70 23.76
CA LEU A 122 -30.48 -13.82 22.69
C LEU A 122 -30.58 -15.25 22.15
N LYS A 123 -29.44 -15.93 21.97
CA LYS A 123 -29.43 -17.35 21.57
C LYS A 123 -30.16 -18.21 22.59
N GLN A 124 -29.85 -18.03 23.88
CA GLN A 124 -30.49 -18.76 24.97
C GLN A 124 -31.99 -18.46 25.08
N ALA A 125 -32.41 -17.20 24.89
CA ALA A 125 -33.82 -16.83 24.87
C ALA A 125 -34.60 -17.44 23.70
N SER A 126 -33.98 -17.58 22.50
CA SER A 126 -34.64 -18.23 21.36
C SER A 126 -34.87 -19.73 21.53
N ILE A 127 -34.08 -20.39 22.39
CA ILE A 127 -34.24 -21.81 22.73
C ILE A 127 -35.47 -22.01 23.63
N VAL A 128 -35.87 -21.00 24.40
CA VAL A 128 -37.07 -21.02 25.24
C VAL A 128 -38.28 -20.51 24.44
N ASN A 129 -38.61 -21.19 23.35
CA ASN A 129 -39.88 -20.99 22.66
C ASN A 129 -41.02 -21.63 23.47
N ASN A 130 -41.46 -20.95 24.53
CA ASN A 130 -42.68 -21.26 25.29
C ASN A 130 -43.95 -20.80 24.54
N PHE A 131 -43.97 -20.97 23.22
CA PHE A 131 -45.23 -20.82 22.49
C PHE A 131 -46.06 -22.07 22.80
N ASP A 132 -47.12 -21.90 23.60
CA ASP A 132 -48.25 -22.82 23.57
C ASP A 132 -48.80 -22.81 22.14
N LEU A 133 -48.28 -23.72 21.32
CA LEU A 133 -48.77 -23.94 19.98
C LEU A 133 -50.20 -24.45 20.13
N ASN A 134 -51.18 -23.56 19.98
CA ASN A 134 -52.60 -23.88 19.78
C ASN A 134 -52.81 -24.54 18.40
N VAL A 135 -51.91 -25.43 18.00
CA VAL A 135 -52.00 -26.24 16.80
C VAL A 135 -52.54 -27.60 17.20
N ASN A 136 -53.57 -28.04 16.47
CA ASN A 136 -54.28 -29.28 16.76
C ASN A 136 -53.36 -30.49 16.49
N GLN A 137 -52.69 -31.02 17.51
CA GLN A 137 -51.75 -32.15 17.37
C GLN A 137 -52.44 -33.49 17.04
N LYS A 138 -53.77 -33.54 16.98
CA LYS A 138 -54.52 -34.78 16.70
C LYS A 138 -54.43 -35.26 15.24
N ARG A 139 -53.85 -34.49 14.33
CA ARG A 139 -53.54 -34.96 12.95
C ARG A 139 -52.06 -35.32 12.83
N GLY A 140 -51.67 -36.44 13.44
CA GLY A 140 -50.60 -37.35 12.99
C GLY A 140 -49.20 -36.80 12.65
N GLY A 141 -48.88 -35.55 12.95
CA GLY A 141 -47.60 -34.92 12.63
C GLY A 141 -46.87 -34.48 13.89
N SER A 142 -46.36 -35.44 14.66
CA SER A 142 -45.38 -35.13 15.70
C SER A 142 -44.08 -34.70 15.01
N CYS A 143 -43.91 -33.41 14.78
CA CYS A 143 -42.59 -32.85 14.49
C CYS A 143 -41.76 -32.98 15.77
N ARG A 144 -40.79 -33.90 15.75
CA ARG A 144 -39.77 -34.01 16.79
C ARG A 144 -39.01 -32.68 16.90
N ILE A 145 -38.71 -32.31 18.13
CA ILE A 145 -38.04 -31.07 18.55
C ILE A 145 -36.64 -30.87 17.91
N ASP A 146 -36.04 -31.90 17.31
CA ASP A 146 -34.74 -31.83 16.64
C ASP A 146 -34.82 -31.73 15.10
N SER A 147 -35.88 -31.13 14.56
CA SER A 147 -35.98 -30.89 13.12
C SER A 147 -35.64 -29.43 12.82
N PHE A 148 -34.39 -29.18 12.44
CA PHE A 148 -33.99 -27.96 11.73
C PHE A 148 -34.60 -27.98 10.31
N CYS A 149 -35.93 -27.83 10.20
CA CYS A 149 -36.61 -27.60 8.94
C CYS A 149 -36.59 -26.10 8.61
N LEU A 150 -35.40 -25.60 8.29
CA LEU A 150 -35.23 -24.37 7.53
C LEU A 150 -35.45 -24.68 6.06
N ASP A 151 -36.70 -24.91 5.65
CA ASP A 151 -37.09 -24.72 4.26
C ASP A 151 -38.59 -24.45 4.15
N SER A 152 -38.97 -23.19 4.30
CA SER A 152 -40.29 -22.71 3.89
C SER A 152 -40.20 -22.21 2.44
N GLY A 153 -39.98 -23.13 1.51
CA GLY A 153 -40.20 -22.90 0.09
C GLY A 153 -41.69 -22.63 -0.18
N PRO A 154 -42.03 -21.83 -1.20
CA PRO A 154 -43.41 -21.42 -1.47
C PRO A 154 -44.29 -22.64 -1.75
N SER A 155 -45.21 -22.93 -0.82
CA SER A 155 -46.16 -24.03 -0.94
C SER A 155 -47.25 -23.64 -1.93
N GLY A 156 -47.10 -23.99 -3.20
CA GLY A 156 -48.16 -23.70 -4.16
C GLY A 156 -47.88 -24.13 -5.58
N LEU A 157 -47.88 -25.43 -5.87
CA LEU A 157 -48.32 -25.94 -7.17
C LEU A 157 -48.98 -27.32 -7.02
N PRO A 158 -50.18 -27.55 -7.59
CA PRO A 158 -50.83 -28.86 -7.56
C PRO A 158 -50.15 -29.86 -8.51
N HIS A 159 -50.24 -31.13 -8.11
CA HIS A 159 -49.65 -32.29 -8.76
C HIS A 159 -50.28 -32.52 -10.15
N ILE A 160 -49.52 -32.30 -11.23
CA ILE A 160 -49.86 -32.82 -12.55
C ILE A 160 -49.22 -34.20 -12.68
N THR A 161 -50.08 -35.21 -12.86
CA THR A 161 -49.69 -36.60 -13.06
C THR A 161 -49.13 -36.77 -14.47
N GLU A 162 -47.98 -37.42 -14.51
CA GLU A 162 -47.17 -37.76 -15.69
C GLU A 162 -47.98 -38.49 -16.79
N ARG A 163 -47.67 -38.21 -18.07
CA ARG A 163 -47.19 -39.24 -19.02
C ARG A 163 -46.65 -38.66 -20.34
N VAL A 164 -45.33 -38.71 -20.44
CA VAL A 164 -44.50 -39.23 -21.55
C VAL A 164 -44.72 -38.67 -22.98
N HIS A 165 -43.73 -37.91 -23.47
CA HIS A 165 -43.02 -38.36 -24.67
C HIS A 165 -41.57 -37.84 -24.74
N LEU A 166 -40.71 -38.73 -25.22
CA LEU A 166 -39.26 -38.70 -25.21
C LEU A 166 -38.67 -37.55 -26.03
N LYS A 167 -37.59 -36.96 -25.53
CA LYS A 167 -36.64 -36.15 -26.30
C LYS A 167 -35.83 -37.09 -27.21
N ASP A 168 -35.65 -36.70 -28.45
CA ASP A 168 -34.34 -36.25 -28.93
C ASP A 168 -34.45 -35.75 -30.37
N ASN A 169 -33.92 -34.55 -30.60
CA ASN A 169 -33.14 -34.23 -31.79
C ASN A 169 -32.59 -32.80 -31.74
N GLY A 170 -31.26 -32.70 -31.81
CA GLY A 170 -30.60 -31.74 -32.69
C GLY A 170 -30.29 -30.35 -32.12
N ASN A 171 -28.99 -30.15 -31.90
CA ASN A 171 -28.18 -29.02 -32.38
C ASN A 171 -28.71 -27.59 -32.22
N THR A 172 -27.94 -26.76 -31.49
CA THR A 172 -27.39 -25.45 -31.94
C THR A 172 -26.63 -24.81 -30.76
N SER A 173 -25.31 -24.59 -30.81
CA SER A 173 -24.55 -23.51 -31.47
C SER A 173 -24.12 -22.42 -30.49
N ALA A 174 -22.81 -22.34 -30.28
CA ALA A 174 -21.93 -21.16 -30.09
C ALA A 174 -22.36 -20.01 -29.17
N VAL A 175 -21.48 -19.62 -28.23
CA VAL A 175 -20.69 -18.37 -28.32
C VAL A 175 -19.39 -18.54 -27.53
N THR A 176 -18.28 -18.33 -28.23
CA THR A 176 -16.88 -18.27 -27.75
C THR A 176 -16.54 -16.88 -27.23
N ASN A 177 -15.88 -16.77 -26.08
CA ASN A 177 -15.24 -15.55 -25.61
C ASN A 177 -13.82 -15.45 -26.20
N ASN A 178 -13.57 -14.34 -26.90
CA ASN A 178 -12.27 -13.88 -27.32
C ASN A 178 -11.56 -13.17 -26.17
N GLU A 179 -10.29 -13.50 -25.93
CA GLU A 179 -9.31 -12.49 -25.52
C GLU A 179 -7.98 -12.82 -26.21
N ALA A 180 -7.60 -11.91 -27.10
CA ALA A 180 -6.34 -11.89 -27.81
C ALA A 180 -5.30 -11.19 -26.93
N ASN A 181 -4.05 -11.68 -26.97
CA ASN A 181 -2.84 -10.84 -27.02
C ASN A 181 -1.63 -11.68 -27.46
N ASN A 182 -1.53 -11.85 -28.79
CA ASN A 182 -0.36 -11.49 -29.60
C ASN A 182 0.63 -10.53 -28.89
N LEU A 183 1.96 -10.63 -28.91
CA LEU A 183 2.96 -11.02 -29.91
C LEU A 183 4.30 -11.27 -29.14
N SER A 184 5.06 -12.35 -29.37
CA SER A 184 6.24 -12.42 -30.28
C SER A 184 7.23 -11.25 -30.09
N THR A 185 8.54 -11.39 -29.91
CA THR A 185 9.50 -12.33 -30.50
C THR A 185 10.84 -12.09 -29.81
N LEU A 186 11.52 -13.17 -29.38
CA LEU A 186 12.96 -13.47 -29.48
C LEU A 186 13.35 -14.51 -28.42
#